data_AF-A0A024FYM5-F1
#
_entry.id   AF-A0A024FYM5-F1
#
_cell.length_a   1.000
_cell.length_b   1.000
_cell.length_c   1.000
_cell.angle_alpha   90.00
_cell.angle_beta   90.00
_cell.angle_gamma   90.00
#
_symmetry.space_group_name_H-M   'P 1'
#
loop_
_entity.id
_entity.type
_entity.pdbx_description
1 polymer ?
#
loop_
_entity_poly.entity_id
_entity_poly.type
_entity_poly.pdbx_seq_one_letter_code
_entity_poly.pdbx_strand_id
1 'polypeptide(L)'
;MKKTCKTALEINTENANDTVLIAAISENRSRELGIAMIDLSSPHELLLWNIIDSAHYVESISLLEALQPKEILVVETLQKQRVNGEIANRLANTMCKIIPLARKYFE
;
A
#
# COMPACT_ATOMS: atom_id res chain seq x y z
N MET A 1 -25.65 10.90 -18.73
CA MET A 1 -25.06 9.54 -18.80
C MET A 1 -23.56 9.64 -18.50
N LYS A 2 -23.12 9.33 -17.28
CA LYS A 2 -21.69 9.24 -16.95
C LYS A 2 -21.33 7.76 -16.89
N LYS A 3 -20.51 7.29 -17.84
CA LYS A 3 -19.95 5.94 -17.82
C LYS A 3 -18.81 5.94 -16.81
N THR A 4 -19.06 5.49 -15.60
CA THR A 4 -18.01 5.09 -14.66
C THR A 4 -17.49 3.73 -15.11
N CYS A 5 -16.28 3.71 -15.68
CA CYS A 5 -15.52 2.48 -15.85
C CYS A 5 -15.15 1.96 -14.46
N LYS A 6 -15.97 1.06 -13.93
CA LYS A 6 -15.53 0.14 -12.87
C LYS A 6 -14.65 -0.88 -13.56
N THR A 7 -13.34 -0.69 -13.52
CA THR A 7 -12.40 -1.78 -13.75
C THR A 7 -12.56 -2.72 -12.56
N ALA A 8 -13.38 -3.76 -12.72
CA ALA A 8 -13.44 -4.84 -11.76
C ALA A 8 -12.08 -5.55 -11.82
N LEU A 9 -11.25 -5.33 -10.81
CA LEU A 9 -10.16 -6.23 -10.50
C LEU A 9 -10.81 -7.55 -10.10
N GLU A 10 -10.88 -8.49 -11.03
CA GLU A 10 -11.14 -9.89 -10.72
C GLU A 10 -9.93 -10.40 -9.92
N ILE A 11 -9.99 -10.23 -8.60
CA ILE A 11 -9.06 -10.87 -7.68
C ILE A 11 -9.47 -12.34 -7.66
N ASN A 12 -8.90 -13.12 -8.58
CA ASN A 12 -9.07 -14.57 -8.65
C ASN A 12 -8.72 -15.18 -7.30
N THR A 13 -9.76 -15.53 -6.55
CA THR A 13 -9.68 -15.95 -5.15
C THR A 13 -9.39 -17.46 -5.02
N GLU A 14 -8.83 -18.09 -6.06
CA GLU A 14 -8.73 -19.55 -6.13
C GLU A 14 -7.35 -20.13 -5.75
N ASN A 15 -6.36 -19.32 -5.37
CA ASN A 15 -5.10 -19.83 -4.81
C ASN A 15 -4.61 -18.96 -3.64
N ALA A 16 -5.34 -18.99 -2.53
CA ALA A 16 -5.05 -18.21 -1.32
C ALA A 16 -3.74 -18.57 -0.58
N ASN A 17 -2.92 -19.48 -1.12
CA ASN A 17 -1.82 -20.09 -0.37
C ASN A 17 -0.39 -19.72 -0.77
N ASP A 18 -0.14 -18.89 -1.79
CA ASP A 18 1.26 -18.53 -2.11
C ASP A 18 1.45 -17.16 -2.79
N THR A 19 0.46 -16.26 -2.82
CA THR A 19 0.69 -14.90 -3.35
C THR A 19 1.53 -14.10 -2.34
N VAL A 20 2.77 -13.80 -2.70
CA VAL A 20 3.66 -12.97 -1.88
C VAL A 20 3.58 -11.55 -2.41
N LEU A 21 2.55 -10.84 -1.96
CA LEU A 21 2.33 -9.45 -2.32
C LEU A 21 3.18 -8.54 -1.43
N ILE A 22 4.02 -7.71 -2.06
CA ILE A 22 4.81 -6.68 -1.40
C ILE A 22 4.30 -5.32 -1.83
N ALA A 23 4.02 -4.44 -0.88
CA ALA A 23 3.59 -3.07 -1.12
C ALA A 23 4.71 -2.08 -0.78
N ALA A 24 4.88 -1.05 -1.59
CA ALA A 24 5.71 0.11 -1.31
C ALA A 24 4.82 1.34 -1.26
N ILE A 25 4.97 2.14 -0.20
CA ILE A 25 4.12 3.30 0.06
C ILE A 25 5.00 4.53 0.25
N SER A 26 4.62 5.61 -0.43
CA SER A 26 5.21 6.93 -0.25
C SER A 26 4.13 7.98 -0.11
N GLU A 27 4.21 8.77 0.95
CA GLU A 27 3.39 9.97 1.12
C GLU A 27 4.11 11.20 0.57
N ASN A 28 3.35 12.05 -0.10
CA ASN A 28 3.70 13.40 -0.54
C ASN A 28 2.86 14.45 0.24
N ARG A 29 2.96 15.73 -0.14
CA ARG A 29 2.17 16.81 0.47
C ARG A 29 0.67 16.55 0.35
N SER A 30 -0.08 17.10 1.30
CA SER A 30 -1.55 17.11 1.29
C SER A 30 -2.23 15.73 1.31
N ARG A 31 -1.54 14.68 1.80
CA ARG A 31 -2.03 13.29 1.88
C ARG A 31 -2.20 12.63 0.51
N GLU A 32 -1.42 13.07 -0.47
CA GLU A 32 -1.26 12.33 -1.71
C GLU A 32 -0.31 11.14 -1.45
N LEU A 33 -0.77 9.94 -1.77
CA LEU A 33 -0.03 8.70 -1.56
C LEU A 33 0.15 7.96 -2.87
N GLY A 34 1.40 7.62 -3.15
CA GLY A 34 1.74 6.62 -4.15
C GLY A 34 1.86 5.26 -3.48
N ILE A 35 1.10 4.28 -3.97
CA ILE A 35 1.19 2.88 -3.55
C ILE A 35 1.53 2.04 -4.78
N ALA A 36 2.61 1.28 -4.68
CA ALA A 36 3.00 0.30 -5.68
C ALA A 36 3.00 -1.08 -5.05
N MET A 37 2.43 -2.08 -5.69
CA MET A 37 2.45 -3.46 -5.22
C MET A 37 2.93 -4.40 -6.32
N ILE A 38 3.71 -5.39 -5.93
CA ILE A 38 4.15 -6.48 -6.79
C ILE A 38 3.78 -7.80 -6.14
N ASP A 39 3.21 -8.71 -6.90
CA ASP A 39 3.08 -10.11 -6.50
C ASP A 39 4.32 -10.87 -6.97
N LEU A 40 5.11 -11.42 -6.05
CA LEU A 40 6.29 -12.19 -6.43
C LEU A 40 5.95 -13.51 -7.12
N SER A 41 4.71 -13.99 -6.97
CA SER A 41 4.22 -15.19 -7.66
C SER A 41 3.87 -14.89 -9.12
N SER A 42 3.59 -13.63 -9.46
CA SER A 42 3.40 -13.13 -10.82
C SER A 42 4.17 -11.82 -11.02
N PRO A 43 5.51 -11.87 -11.17
CA PRO A 43 6.37 -10.67 -11.13
C PRO A 43 6.19 -9.73 -12.33
N HIS A 44 5.36 -10.11 -13.30
CA HIS A 44 5.03 -9.27 -14.47
C HIS A 44 3.91 -8.27 -14.18
N GLU A 45 3.20 -8.43 -13.07
CA GLU A 45 2.10 -7.56 -12.69
C GLU A 45 2.54 -6.56 -11.62
N LEU A 46 2.53 -5.28 -12.01
CA LEU A 46 2.76 -4.16 -11.11
C LEU A 46 1.44 -3.41 -10.93
N LEU A 47 0.95 -3.39 -9.70
CA LEU A 47 -0.26 -2.67 -9.33
C LEU A 47 0.14 -1.29 -8.80
N LEU A 48 -0.44 -0.23 -9.36
CA LEU A 48 -0.11 1.14 -9.02
C LEU A 48 -1.37 1.91 -8.65
N TRP A 49 -1.31 2.62 -7.54
CA TRP A 49 -2.34 3.55 -7.10
C TRP A 49 -1.73 4.90 -6.75
N ASN A 50 -2.44 5.96 -7.11
CA ASN A 50 -2.23 7.29 -6.57
C ASN A 50 -3.54 7.73 -5.90
N ILE A 51 -3.49 7.99 -4.60
CA ILE A 51 -4.67 8.25 -3.76
C ILE A 51 -4.48 9.61 -3.07
N ILE A 52 -5.47 10.48 -3.17
CA ILE A 52 -5.56 11.68 -2.32
C ILE A 52 -6.50 11.33 -1.18
N ASP A 53 -5.94 11.05 0.00
CA ASP A 53 -6.70 10.45 1.09
C ASP A 53 -7.24 11.48 2.10
N SER A 54 -8.13 10.98 2.96
CA SER A 54 -8.61 11.59 4.19
C SER A 54 -7.48 11.85 5.21
N ALA A 55 -7.78 12.62 6.26
CA ALA A 55 -6.83 12.90 7.35
C ALA A 55 -6.38 11.65 8.15
N HIS A 56 -7.07 10.52 7.98
CA HIS A 56 -6.82 9.25 8.67
C HIS A 56 -6.52 8.10 7.71
N TYR A 57 -6.19 8.41 6.45
CA TYR A 57 -5.74 7.46 5.44
C TYR A 57 -6.70 6.27 5.23
N VAL A 58 -8.01 6.51 5.37
CA VAL A 58 -9.03 5.46 5.38
C VAL A 58 -9.01 4.66 4.08
N GLU A 59 -8.89 5.31 2.93
CA GLU A 59 -8.95 4.64 1.62
C GLU A 59 -7.71 3.77 1.39
N SER A 60 -6.53 4.31 1.70
CA SER A 60 -5.25 3.61 1.57
C SER A 60 -5.18 2.42 2.53
N ILE A 61 -5.63 2.59 3.77
CA ILE A 61 -5.65 1.50 4.76
C ILE A 61 -6.62 0.41 4.34
N SER A 62 -7.84 0.76 3.90
CA SER A 62 -8.80 -0.23 3.40
C SER A 62 -8.28 -1.00 2.19
N LEU A 63 -7.50 -0.35 1.31
CA LEU A 63 -6.82 -1.04 0.21
C LEU A 63 -5.80 -2.07 0.72
N LEU A 64 -4.97 -1.69 1.70
CA LEU A 64 -3.97 -2.59 2.30
C LEU A 64 -4.63 -3.75 3.06
N GLU A 65 -5.73 -3.50 3.76
CA GLU A 65 -6.50 -4.54 4.46
C GLU A 65 -7.17 -5.51 3.49
N ALA A 66 -7.64 -5.03 2.34
CA ALA A 66 -8.28 -5.87 1.32
C ALA A 66 -7.27 -6.75 0.58
N LEU A 67 -6.08 -6.21 0.28
CA LEU A 67 -5.06 -6.91 -0.50
C LEU A 67 -4.08 -7.72 0.37
N GLN A 68 -4.04 -7.47 1.68
CA GLN A 68 -3.23 -8.18 2.66
C GLN A 68 -1.77 -8.45 2.22
N PRO A 69 -1.00 -7.40 1.88
CA PRO A 69 0.41 -7.58 1.55
C PRO A 69 1.17 -8.24 2.72
N LYS A 70 2.12 -9.10 2.39
CA LYS A 70 3.00 -9.75 3.39
C LYS A 70 4.01 -8.77 3.95
N GLU A 71 4.47 -7.85 3.12
CA GLU A 71 5.45 -6.83 3.50
C GLU A 71 5.01 -5.47 2.96
N ILE A 72 5.11 -4.45 3.81
CA ILE A 72 4.89 -3.05 3.45
C ILE A 72 6.19 -2.30 3.67
N LEU A 73 6.75 -1.80 2.57
CA LEU A 73 7.91 -0.95 2.54
C LEU A 73 7.44 0.50 2.74
N VAL A 74 7.83 1.09 3.87
CA VAL A 74 7.50 2.48 4.20
C VAL A 74 8.76 3.34 4.12
N VAL A 75 8.63 4.52 3.51
CA VAL A 75 9.77 5.44 3.42
C VAL A 75 10.00 6.09 4.78
N GLU A 76 11.23 5.99 5.29
CA GLU A 76 11.66 6.68 6.51
C GLU A 76 12.19 8.08 6.15
N THR A 77 11.64 9.09 6.80
CA THR A 77 12.02 10.50 6.66
C THR A 77 12.33 11.09 8.04
N LEU A 78 13.14 12.16 8.09
CA LEU A 78 13.50 12.85 9.34
C LEU A 78 12.27 13.25 10.17
N GLN A 79 11.20 13.65 9.51
CA GLN A 79 9.89 13.81 10.12
C GLN A 79 9.11 12.51 9.95
N LYS A 80 8.58 11.94 11.04
CA LYS A 80 7.71 10.76 10.94
C LYS A 80 6.50 11.09 10.07
N GLN A 81 6.36 10.41 8.94
CA GLN A 81 5.17 10.53 8.09
C GLN A 81 3.96 10.00 8.85
N ARG A 82 2.84 10.73 8.80
CA ARG A 82 1.64 10.38 9.56
C ARG A 82 1.05 9.06 9.07
N VAL A 83 1.16 8.78 7.77
CA VAL A 83 0.73 7.50 7.19
C VAL A 83 1.45 6.30 7.84
N ASN A 84 2.76 6.40 8.11
CA ASN A 84 3.53 5.29 8.69
C ASN A 84 3.02 4.91 10.08
N GLY A 85 2.62 5.91 10.88
CA GLY A 85 2.01 5.68 12.19
C GLY A 85 0.63 5.04 12.08
N GLU A 86 -0.20 5.50 11.15
CA GLU A 86 -1.55 4.95 10.94
C GLU A 86 -1.50 3.50 10.42
N ILE A 87 -0.61 3.21 9.47
CA ILE A 87 -0.35 1.85 8.97
C ILE A 87 0.12 0.95 10.12
N ALA A 88 1.12 1.39 10.90
CA ALA A 88 1.63 0.63 12.02
C ALA A 88 0.56 0.33 13.07
N ASN A 89 -0.29 1.31 13.39
CA ASN A 89 -1.35 1.14 14.37
C ASN A 89 -2.45 0.19 13.90
N ARG A 90 -2.90 0.33 12.64
CA ARG A 90 -4.03 -0.47 12.10
C ARG A 90 -3.63 -1.89 11.75
N LEU A 91 -2.39 -2.08 11.28
CA LEU A 91 -1.89 -3.39 10.87
C LEU A 91 -1.10 -4.11 11.98
N ALA A 92 -0.99 -3.53 13.18
CA ALA A 92 -0.26 -4.12 14.31
C ALA A 92 -0.68 -5.56 14.64
N ASN A 93 -1.96 -5.90 14.41
CA ASN A 93 -2.52 -7.22 14.70
C ASN A 93 -2.49 -8.17 13.49
N THR A 94 -1.93 -7.75 12.37
CA THR A 94 -1.80 -8.58 11.16
C THR A 94 -0.41 -9.22 11.09
N MET A 95 -0.27 -10.28 10.30
CA MET A 95 1.04 -10.90 10.01
C MET A 95 1.90 -10.07 9.04
N CYS A 96 1.45 -8.87 8.65
CA CYS A 96 2.15 -7.99 7.73
C CYS A 96 3.39 -7.39 8.39
N LYS A 97 4.55 -7.54 7.75
CA LYS A 97 5.79 -6.89 8.19
C LYS A 97 5.86 -5.47 7.64
N ILE A 98 6.10 -4.50 8.51
CA ILE A 98 6.36 -3.12 8.10
C ILE A 98 7.87 -2.91 8.10
N ILE A 99 8.43 -2.60 6.94
CA ILE A 99 9.87 -2.46 6.73
C ILE A 99 10.16 -1.00 6.43
N PRO A 100 10.83 -0.27 7.33
CA PRO A 100 11.29 1.08 7.04
C PRO A 100 12.46 1.05 6.04
N LEU A 101 12.38 1.92 5.04
CA LEU A 101 13.43 2.12 4.04
C LEU A 101 14.02 3.51 4.16
N ALA A 102 15.33 3.59 4.36
CA ALA A 102 16.06 4.86 4.35
C ALA A 102 16.09 5.47 2.93
N ARG A 103 15.76 6.76 2.82
CA ARG A 103 16.01 7.50 1.57
C ARG A 103 17.51 7.73 1.40
N LYS A 104 18.08 7.14 0.35
CA LYS A 104 19.51 7.29 0.04
C LYS A 104 19.91 8.70 -0.46
N TYR A 105 18.97 9.49 -0.96
CA TYR A 105 19.28 10.71 -1.74
C TYR A 105 18.58 12.00 -1.28
N PHE A 106 17.96 12.02 -0.10
CA PHE A 106 17.28 13.22 0.40
C PHE A 106 17.50 13.34 1.91
N GLU A 107 18.42 14.23 2.29
CA GLU A 107 18.51 14.80 3.65
C GLU A 107 17.41 15.85 3.86
#